data_AF-A0A0F9LBA1-F1
#
_entry.id   AF-A0A0F9LBA1-F1
#
_cell.length_a   1.000
_cell.length_b   1.000
_cell.length_c   1.000
_cell.angle_alpha   90.00
_cell.angle_beta   90.00
_cell.angle_gamma   90.00
#
_symmetry.space_group_name_H-M   'P 1'
#
loop_
_entity.id
_entity.type
_entity.pdbx_description
1 polymer ?
#
loop_
_entity_poly.entity_id
_entity_poly.type
_entity_poly.pdbx_seq_one_letter_code
_entity_poly.pdbx_strand_id
1 'polypeptide(L)'
;MTNKRKLILISYFICFFFVAGRISFSTISINDPTTQDQPEPIISALTTRTGFAIVVGVEDYPGSIYDLNYCVDDANSIYSRLLNNYGFDEIYIHLLLDSAATKDAIQTAFNMISSIIKSDDVFFFYYSGHGEKGSFTNHIYPYDSVTDNSKRISDIDLDAYLDGVNSAEQYIIIDSCGSGGMIEEAQAPNRYFMTSSGKVEDSWETSSLRHGVFTYYFLRSFSTASDSNGDGIRSMEEQFAYTYTRTVSKSTSMGDVQHPQEYDGISGETVIDTTIGSLTLTPNGTQLDYSFFLYGHGTITTLRLTVCAVGENITTQSIDLILGAPSSTGFGFYSGMVDIGGTENITGYKIRVVVYWPNMAPGSPKILELIFGDADGDSLEDFVELDNGLNPRTNDTDSDGLDDYYEFYGITDPTLNDTDGDVMLDGYEVFNGLDPLTDDSLLDLDGEGLINILEYNIGSNANNPDTDGDSMDDWFEFIYGLNLFFDDAGLDLDSDGLTNGIEYQYGSIANNSDSDSDSMPDGWEYDNNLNLMLNDAHLDPDNDNLDNLAEYQSDTNPHMEDTDGDTWNDGDEISHNTDPLDPEDYPIINNAIISYPLFIIYAILLGSIIFATIRKLKNRFN
;
A
#
# COMPACT_ATOMS: atom_id res chain seq x y z
N MET A 1 -15.51 -42.76 16.61
CA MET A 1 -15.50 -41.71 17.65
C MET A 1 -14.21 -41.88 18.46
N THR A 2 -13.27 -40.96 18.62
CA THR A 2 -13.16 -39.51 18.36
C THR A 2 -11.68 -39.18 18.65
N ASN A 3 -10.97 -38.46 17.78
CA ASN A 3 -9.56 -38.07 17.96
C ASN A 3 -9.50 -36.65 18.56
N LYS A 4 -8.97 -36.47 19.77
CA LYS A 4 -7.56 -36.20 20.15
C LYS A 4 -7.07 -34.79 19.80
N ARG A 5 -7.09 -33.92 20.82
CA ARG A 5 -6.07 -32.88 21.07
C ARG A 5 -5.42 -33.19 22.41
N LYS A 6 -4.09 -33.23 22.48
CA LYS A 6 -3.30 -32.97 23.69
C LYS A 6 -1.85 -32.63 23.31
N LEU A 7 -1.51 -31.37 23.56
CA LEU A 7 -0.17 -30.83 23.78
C LEU A 7 0.64 -31.70 24.75
N ILE A 8 1.97 -31.73 24.60
CA ILE A 8 2.98 -31.55 25.67
C ILE A 8 4.40 -31.47 25.04
N LEU A 9 5.15 -30.45 25.47
CA LEU A 9 6.60 -30.23 25.35
C LEU A 9 7.43 -31.48 25.68
N ILE A 10 8.51 -31.76 24.94
CA ILE A 10 9.70 -32.43 25.48
C ILE A 10 11.00 -31.84 24.91
N SER A 11 11.89 -31.53 25.85
CA SER A 11 13.26 -31.03 25.75
C SER A 11 14.23 -31.92 24.96
N TYR A 12 15.23 -31.30 24.34
CA TYR A 12 16.42 -31.95 23.79
C TYR A 12 17.24 -32.63 24.90
N PHE A 13 17.45 -33.94 24.79
CA PHE A 13 18.48 -34.66 25.53
C PHE A 13 19.49 -35.22 24.53
N ILE A 14 20.73 -34.75 24.66
CA ILE A 14 21.92 -35.32 24.03
C ILE A 14 22.15 -36.72 24.62
N CYS A 15 22.32 -37.72 23.75
CA CYS A 15 22.94 -38.99 24.12
C CYS A 15 23.92 -39.43 23.04
N PHE A 16 25.20 -39.35 23.37
CA PHE A 16 26.29 -40.00 22.66
C PHE A 16 26.16 -41.52 22.79
N PHE A 17 26.17 -42.23 21.67
CA PHE A 17 26.69 -43.60 21.61
C PHE A 17 27.48 -43.80 20.32
N PHE A 18 28.79 -43.98 20.48
CA PHE A 18 29.68 -44.54 19.47
C PHE A 18 29.38 -46.03 19.30
N VAL A 19 28.94 -46.45 18.11
CA VAL A 19 29.25 -47.79 17.56
C VAL A 19 29.44 -47.66 16.05
N ALA A 20 30.61 -48.09 15.58
CA ALA A 20 30.97 -48.15 14.18
C ALA A 20 30.09 -49.15 13.40
N GLY A 21 29.55 -48.72 12.26
CA GLY A 21 28.87 -49.61 11.32
C GLY A 21 28.19 -48.82 10.20
N ARG A 22 28.74 -48.90 8.99
CA ARG A 22 28.14 -48.34 7.77
C ARG A 22 26.76 -48.94 7.54
N ILE A 23 25.74 -48.08 7.41
CA ILE A 23 24.47 -48.42 6.78
C ILE A 23 24.24 -47.38 5.67
N SER A 24 24.33 -47.83 4.43
CA SER A 24 23.92 -47.04 3.27
C SER A 24 22.40 -47.04 3.20
N PHE A 25 21.79 -45.85 3.27
CA PHE A 25 20.40 -45.63 2.89
C PHE A 25 20.39 -45.02 1.49
N SER A 26 19.80 -45.74 0.53
CA SER A 26 19.41 -45.18 -0.76
C SER A 26 18.02 -44.56 -0.60
N THR A 27 17.95 -43.25 -0.46
CA THR A 27 16.70 -42.50 -0.58
C THR A 27 16.39 -42.28 -2.05
N ILE A 28 15.21 -42.72 -2.47
CA ILE A 28 14.60 -42.31 -3.74
C ILE A 28 14.26 -40.83 -3.59
N SER A 29 14.90 -39.98 -4.40
CA SER A 29 14.57 -38.57 -4.53
C SER A 29 13.28 -38.46 -5.35
N ILE A 30 12.27 -37.81 -4.78
CA ILE A 30 11.14 -37.27 -5.53
C ILE A 30 11.65 -35.90 -6.00
N ASN A 31 11.79 -35.71 -7.31
CA ASN A 31 12.36 -34.48 -7.88
C ASN A 31 11.36 -33.33 -7.66
N ASP A 32 11.73 -32.42 -6.77
CA ASP A 32 11.22 -31.06 -6.70
C ASP A 32 11.89 -30.24 -7.83
N PRO A 33 11.14 -29.54 -8.70
CA PRO A 33 11.73 -28.78 -9.81
C PRO A 33 12.52 -27.53 -9.38
N THR A 34 12.51 -27.13 -8.11
CA THR A 34 13.05 -25.82 -7.67
C THR A 34 14.55 -25.80 -7.36
N THR A 35 15.32 -26.88 -7.60
CA THR A 35 16.73 -26.95 -7.18
C THR A 35 17.77 -27.17 -8.30
N GLN A 36 17.39 -27.04 -9.57
CA GLN A 36 18.35 -27.13 -10.69
C GLN A 36 18.68 -25.77 -11.31
N ASP A 37 19.19 -24.81 -10.53
CA ASP A 37 20.13 -23.81 -11.07
C ASP A 37 20.87 -22.97 -10.01
N GLN A 38 21.11 -23.51 -8.82
CA GLN A 38 22.06 -22.88 -7.91
C GLN A 38 23.44 -23.48 -8.18
N PRO A 39 24.36 -22.77 -8.87
CA PRO A 39 25.74 -23.21 -8.92
C PRO A 39 26.23 -23.37 -7.47
N GLU A 40 26.90 -24.50 -7.19
CA GLU A 40 27.64 -24.72 -5.93
C GLU A 40 28.34 -23.41 -5.53
N PRO A 41 28.22 -22.95 -4.26
CA PRO A 41 28.79 -21.69 -3.86
C PRO A 41 30.27 -21.71 -4.21
N ILE A 42 30.68 -20.85 -5.13
CA ILE A 42 32.09 -20.56 -5.34
C ILE A 42 32.53 -20.00 -3.99
N ILE A 43 33.22 -20.82 -3.19
CA ILE A 43 33.84 -20.37 -1.95
C ILE A 43 34.75 -19.21 -2.36
N SER A 44 34.31 -17.98 -2.09
CA SER A 44 35.04 -16.80 -2.53
C SER A 44 36.41 -16.82 -1.87
N ALA A 45 37.43 -16.53 -2.67
CA ALA A 45 38.79 -16.28 -2.18
C ALA A 45 38.91 -14.92 -1.48
N LEU A 46 37.78 -14.23 -1.24
CA LEU A 46 37.76 -12.94 -0.58
C LEU A 46 38.00 -13.10 0.92
N THR A 47 38.80 -12.19 1.46
CA THR A 47 39.06 -12.09 2.88
C THR A 47 38.16 -11.05 3.52
N THR A 48 37.83 -11.22 4.80
CA THR A 48 37.06 -10.22 5.55
C THR A 48 37.83 -8.92 5.68
N ARG A 49 37.19 -7.79 5.31
CA ARG A 49 37.63 -6.44 5.67
C ARG A 49 37.09 -6.13 7.07
N THR A 50 37.96 -5.95 8.06
CA THR A 50 37.57 -5.82 9.47
C THR A 50 37.56 -4.35 9.90
N GLY A 51 36.56 -3.93 10.67
CA GLY A 51 36.52 -2.61 11.31
C GLY A 51 37.06 -2.69 12.74
N PHE A 52 38.05 -1.86 13.07
CA PHE A 52 38.62 -1.71 14.41
C PHE A 52 38.33 -0.31 14.94
N ALA A 53 38.02 -0.17 16.23
CA ALA A 53 37.78 1.14 16.80
C ALA A 53 38.34 1.35 18.21
N ILE A 54 38.65 2.60 18.52
CA ILE A 54 38.88 3.08 19.89
C ILE A 54 37.93 4.26 20.11
N VAL A 55 37.09 4.15 21.13
CA VAL A 55 36.07 5.15 21.45
C VAL A 55 36.30 5.60 22.89
N VAL A 56 36.60 6.88 23.07
CA VAL A 56 36.99 7.46 24.35
C VAL A 56 36.01 8.55 24.77
N GLY A 57 35.48 8.46 25.98
CA GLY A 57 34.65 9.50 26.60
C GLY A 57 35.11 9.75 28.03
N VAL A 58 35.48 10.99 28.36
CA VAL A 58 35.91 11.34 29.72
C VAL A 58 35.06 12.48 30.25
N GLU A 59 34.23 12.16 31.24
CA GLU A 59 33.28 13.09 31.87
C GLU A 59 33.67 13.34 33.32
N ASP A 60 33.87 12.27 34.09
CA ASP A 60 34.23 12.31 35.51
C ASP A 60 35.77 12.32 35.62
N TYR A 61 36.36 13.51 35.78
CA TYR A 61 37.81 13.66 35.95
C TYR A 61 38.18 13.63 37.44
N PRO A 62 39.40 13.22 37.84
CA PRO A 62 39.82 13.25 39.24
C PRO A 62 39.58 14.62 39.93
N GLY A 63 38.60 14.65 40.82
CA GLY A 63 38.13 15.88 41.47
C GLY A 63 36.66 16.12 41.14
N SER A 64 36.24 17.40 41.14
CA SER A 64 34.91 17.78 40.65
C SER A 64 34.91 19.12 39.90
N ILE A 65 36.10 19.68 39.65
CA ILE A 65 36.26 21.02 39.05
C ILE A 65 36.51 20.94 37.53
N TYR A 66 36.76 19.73 37.04
CA TYR A 66 37.02 19.43 35.63
C TYR A 66 35.93 18.53 35.03
N ASP A 67 34.86 18.26 35.77
CA ASP A 67 33.82 17.35 35.28
C ASP A 67 33.05 17.99 34.12
N LEU A 68 32.74 17.18 33.12
CA LEU A 68 31.85 17.50 32.00
C LEU A 68 30.50 16.79 32.24
N ASN A 69 29.58 16.80 31.29
CA ASN A 69 28.23 16.24 31.50
C ASN A 69 27.78 15.23 30.44
N TYR A 70 28.38 15.23 29.25
CA TYR A 70 27.87 14.40 28.13
C TYR A 70 28.95 13.67 27.33
N CYS A 71 30.22 13.71 27.72
CA CYS A 71 31.29 13.02 26.98
C CYS A 71 31.14 11.50 26.98
N VAL A 72 30.57 10.93 28.04
CA VAL A 72 30.25 9.50 28.12
C VAL A 72 29.03 9.17 27.26
N ASP A 73 27.99 10.01 27.26
CA ASP A 73 26.82 9.85 26.39
C ASP A 73 27.19 9.89 24.89
N ASP A 74 28.09 10.80 24.54
CA ASP A 74 28.68 10.96 23.21
C ASP A 74 29.43 9.69 22.76
N ALA A 75 30.39 9.23 23.58
CA ALA A 75 31.15 8.02 23.31
C ALA A 75 30.26 6.77 23.18
N ASN A 76 29.27 6.61 24.07
CA ASN A 76 28.32 5.49 23.99
C ASN A 76 27.45 5.54 22.72
N SER A 77 27.08 6.73 22.26
CA SER A 77 26.28 6.89 21.04
C SER A 77 27.09 6.56 19.79
N ILE A 78 28.36 6.94 19.75
CA ILE A 78 29.29 6.57 18.67
C ILE A 78 29.55 5.05 18.68
N TYR A 79 29.84 4.49 19.84
CA TYR A 79 30.00 3.04 20.01
C TYR A 79 28.77 2.28 19.50
N SER A 80 27.56 2.71 19.90
CA SER A 80 26.30 2.13 19.44
C SER A 80 26.12 2.26 17.92
N ARG A 81 26.57 3.36 17.32
CA ARG A 81 26.49 3.57 15.86
C ARG A 81 27.42 2.61 15.11
N LEU A 82 28.66 2.46 15.56
CA LEU A 82 29.63 1.55 14.96
C LEU A 82 29.10 0.11 14.95
N LEU A 83 28.52 -0.34 16.08
CA LEU A 83 27.93 -1.67 16.19
C LEU A 83 26.68 -1.87 15.32
N ASN A 84 25.68 -0.99 15.48
CA ASN A 84 24.34 -1.26 14.99
C ASN A 84 24.12 -0.83 13.52
N ASN A 85 24.99 0.03 12.99
CA ASN A 85 24.78 0.60 11.65
C ASN A 85 25.97 0.40 10.72
N TYR A 86 27.21 0.36 11.25
CA TYR A 86 28.40 0.19 10.43
C TYR A 86 28.99 -1.23 10.46
N GLY A 87 28.40 -2.13 11.24
CA GLY A 87 28.83 -3.53 11.26
C GLY A 87 30.20 -3.74 11.92
N PHE A 88 30.66 -2.79 12.74
CA PHE A 88 31.83 -3.05 13.57
C PHE A 88 31.50 -4.14 14.59
N ASP A 89 32.50 -4.96 14.86
CA ASP A 89 32.36 -6.04 15.81
C ASP A 89 32.78 -5.58 17.20
N GLU A 90 31.96 -5.84 18.21
CA GLU A 90 32.23 -5.45 19.59
C GLU A 90 33.63 -5.90 20.07
N ILE A 91 34.09 -7.09 19.63
CA ILE A 91 35.40 -7.60 20.06
C ILE A 91 36.59 -6.78 19.54
N TYR A 92 36.37 -5.95 18.52
CA TYR A 92 37.37 -5.08 17.89
C TYR A 92 37.16 -3.60 18.24
N ILE A 93 36.25 -3.29 19.17
CA ILE A 93 36.04 -1.94 19.67
C ILE A 93 36.55 -1.83 21.12
N HIS A 94 37.50 -0.93 21.33
CA HIS A 94 37.95 -0.54 22.66
C HIS A 94 37.16 0.69 23.14
N LEU A 95 36.12 0.47 23.95
CA LEU A 95 35.37 1.53 24.63
C LEU A 95 36.04 1.87 25.97
N LEU A 96 36.55 3.10 26.10
CA LEU A 96 37.25 3.58 27.29
C LEU A 96 36.51 4.79 27.87
N LEU A 97 35.91 4.62 29.05
CA LEU A 97 35.10 5.64 29.71
C LEU A 97 35.71 6.06 31.06
N ASP A 98 35.71 7.36 31.32
CA ASP A 98 36.14 7.97 32.59
C ASP A 98 37.46 7.37 33.11
N SER A 99 37.46 6.81 34.33
CA SER A 99 38.64 6.21 34.97
C SER A 99 39.33 5.10 34.16
N ALA A 100 38.67 4.50 33.18
CA ALA A 100 39.29 3.53 32.26
C ALA A 100 40.07 4.20 31.13
N ALA A 101 39.75 5.45 30.78
CA ALA A 101 40.37 6.23 29.70
C ALA A 101 41.67 6.93 30.11
N THR A 102 42.61 6.17 30.68
CA THR A 102 43.97 6.67 31.01
C THR A 102 44.83 6.75 29.75
N LYS A 103 45.89 7.59 29.76
CA LYS A 103 46.86 7.65 28.64
C LYS A 103 47.43 6.27 28.30
N ASP A 104 47.79 5.51 29.34
CA ASP A 104 48.39 4.18 29.20
C ASP A 104 47.38 3.17 28.61
N ALA A 105 46.10 3.27 28.97
CA ALA A 105 45.04 2.43 28.40
C ALA A 105 44.76 2.75 26.93
N ILE A 106 44.68 4.03 26.57
CA ILE A 106 44.51 4.48 25.17
C ILE A 106 45.69 3.99 24.32
N GLN A 107 46.93 4.21 24.79
CA GLN A 107 48.13 3.73 24.09
C GLN A 107 48.15 2.20 23.98
N THR A 108 47.70 1.49 25.01
CA THR A 108 47.60 0.02 24.97
C THR A 108 46.59 -0.44 23.93
N ALA A 109 45.45 0.22 23.79
CA ALA A 109 44.45 -0.09 22.76
C ALA A 109 45.02 0.08 21.35
N PHE A 110 45.73 1.19 21.08
CA PHE A 110 46.45 1.39 19.82
C PHE A 110 47.43 0.25 19.55
N ASN A 111 48.31 -0.06 20.51
CA ASN A 111 49.29 -1.14 20.37
C ASN A 111 48.65 -2.51 20.10
N MET A 112 47.52 -2.80 20.76
CA MET A 112 46.77 -4.03 20.54
C MET A 112 46.23 -4.12 19.12
N ILE A 113 45.56 -3.05 18.65
CA ILE A 113 45.01 -2.99 17.29
C ILE A 113 46.13 -3.05 16.25
N SER A 114 47.19 -2.25 16.39
CA SER A 114 48.36 -2.26 15.50
C SER A 114 49.02 -3.62 15.34
N SER A 115 48.86 -4.52 16.32
CA SER A 115 49.43 -5.87 16.27
C SER A 115 48.61 -6.87 15.44
N ILE A 116 47.35 -6.55 15.12
CA ILE A 116 46.41 -7.48 14.45
C ILE A 116 45.75 -6.90 13.20
N ILE A 117 45.63 -5.57 13.09
CA ILE A 117 45.03 -4.89 11.94
C ILE A 117 45.89 -5.08 10.68
N LYS A 118 45.24 -5.23 9.53
CA LYS A 118 45.86 -5.42 8.22
C LYS A 118 45.64 -4.20 7.34
N SER A 119 46.47 -4.05 6.31
CA SER A 119 46.42 -2.93 5.36
C SER A 119 45.10 -2.78 4.59
N ASP A 120 44.25 -3.80 4.57
CA ASP A 120 42.94 -3.75 3.90
C ASP A 120 41.82 -3.35 4.88
N ASP A 121 42.05 -3.43 6.19
CA ASP A 121 41.06 -3.18 7.25
C ASP A 121 40.77 -1.69 7.44
N VAL A 122 39.76 -1.36 8.26
CA VAL A 122 39.33 0.01 8.56
C VAL A 122 39.58 0.32 10.03
N PHE A 123 40.04 1.53 10.34
CA PHE A 123 40.23 2.00 11.72
C PHE A 123 39.42 3.26 12.03
N PHE A 124 38.79 3.30 13.21
CA PHE A 124 38.00 4.44 13.69
C PHE A 124 38.45 4.88 15.08
N PHE A 125 38.79 6.16 15.25
CA PHE A 125 39.13 6.75 16.54
C PHE A 125 38.16 7.88 16.88
N TYR A 126 37.57 7.80 18.07
CA TYR A 126 36.72 8.86 18.62
C TYR A 126 37.18 9.27 20.01
N TYR A 127 37.23 10.57 20.26
CA TYR A 127 37.51 11.14 21.58
C TYR A 127 36.54 12.27 21.92
N SER A 128 35.95 12.24 23.12
CA SER A 128 35.20 13.35 23.72
C SER A 128 35.71 13.62 25.14
N GLY A 129 36.05 14.87 25.43
CA GLY A 129 36.59 15.29 26.74
C GLY A 129 37.31 16.63 26.70
N HIS A 130 38.12 16.91 27.73
CA HIS A 130 38.93 18.14 27.76
C HIS A 130 40.01 18.16 26.68
N GLY A 131 40.39 19.37 26.28
CA GLY A 131 41.47 19.64 25.33
C GLY A 131 42.17 20.96 25.63
N GLU A 132 43.37 21.15 25.07
CA GLU A 132 44.16 22.38 25.23
C GLU A 132 44.13 23.27 24.00
N LYS A 133 43.91 24.57 24.22
CA LYS A 133 44.08 25.63 23.23
C LYS A 133 45.53 26.11 23.23
N GLY A 134 46.40 25.43 22.49
CA GLY A 134 47.85 25.66 22.50
C GLY A 134 48.36 26.61 21.42
N SER A 135 49.53 27.24 21.66
CA SER A 135 50.24 28.05 20.65
C SER A 135 51.29 27.27 19.83
N PHE A 136 51.71 26.08 20.28
CA PHE A 136 52.73 25.26 19.62
C PHE A 136 52.36 23.77 19.49
N THR A 137 51.77 23.15 20.53
CA THR A 137 51.30 21.76 20.53
C THR A 137 49.93 21.69 21.20
N ASN A 138 49.02 20.91 20.63
CA ASN A 138 47.67 20.71 21.14
C ASN A 138 47.58 19.37 21.86
N HIS A 139 46.65 19.25 22.80
CA HIS A 139 46.52 18.04 23.61
C HIS A 139 45.07 17.66 23.82
N ILE A 140 44.80 16.36 23.83
CA ILE A 140 43.61 15.77 24.44
C ILE A 140 43.95 15.26 25.85
N TYR A 141 42.94 15.19 26.73
CA TYR A 141 43.10 15.00 28.17
C TYR A 141 42.50 13.65 28.59
N PRO A 142 43.29 12.56 28.58
CA PRO A 142 42.93 11.32 29.27
C PRO A 142 42.58 11.57 30.74
N TYR A 143 41.85 10.65 31.36
CA TYR A 143 41.38 10.78 32.74
C TYR A 143 42.48 11.16 33.74
N ASP A 144 43.67 10.58 33.61
CA ASP A 144 44.80 10.79 34.52
C ASP A 144 45.59 12.10 34.24
N SER A 145 45.24 12.85 33.19
CA SER A 145 46.01 14.01 32.72
C SER A 145 45.77 15.30 33.50
N VAL A 146 44.67 15.42 34.24
CA VAL A 146 44.40 16.59 35.09
C VAL A 146 45.24 16.57 36.37
N THR A 147 45.67 15.40 36.81
CA THR A 147 46.55 15.22 37.98
C THR A 147 48.04 15.17 37.61
N ASP A 148 48.37 14.85 36.36
CA ASP A 148 49.73 14.79 35.83
C ASP A 148 49.73 15.23 34.36
N ASN A 149 50.25 16.43 34.06
CA ASN A 149 50.29 16.95 32.70
C ASN A 149 51.12 16.10 31.74
N SER A 150 52.03 15.24 32.21
CA SER A 150 52.77 14.31 31.34
C SER A 150 51.89 13.20 30.76
N LYS A 151 50.70 13.01 31.33
CA LYS A 151 49.67 12.09 30.87
C LYS A 151 48.70 12.68 29.83
N ARG A 152 48.91 13.92 29.39
CA ARG A 152 48.21 14.44 28.19
C ARG A 152 48.70 13.73 26.93
N ILE A 153 47.85 13.54 25.93
CA ILE A 153 48.24 13.03 24.61
C ILE A 153 48.34 14.24 23.70
N SER A 154 49.54 14.53 23.18
CA SER A 154 49.75 15.61 22.23
C SER A 154 49.30 15.23 20.81
N ASP A 155 49.19 16.22 19.93
CA ASP A 155 49.13 16.05 18.48
C ASP A 155 50.23 15.13 17.93
N ILE A 156 51.48 15.30 18.40
CA ILE A 156 52.62 14.43 18.05
C ILE A 156 52.44 13.00 18.57
N ASP A 157 51.96 12.83 19.81
CA ASP A 157 51.71 11.49 20.37
C ASP A 157 50.62 10.77 19.58
N LEU A 158 49.53 11.48 19.23
CA LEU A 158 48.40 10.92 18.49
C LEU A 158 48.81 10.57 17.05
N ASP A 159 49.56 11.42 16.36
CA ASP A 159 50.09 11.11 15.03
C ASP A 159 50.94 9.84 15.05
N ALA A 160 51.87 9.72 16.01
CA ALA A 160 52.68 8.52 16.18
C ALA A 160 51.84 7.25 16.47
N TYR A 161 50.71 7.37 17.18
CA TYR A 161 49.80 6.24 17.39
C TYR A 161 49.07 5.85 16.11
N LEU A 162 48.58 6.84 15.35
CA LEU A 162 47.85 6.62 14.10
C LEU A 162 48.77 6.05 12.99
N ASP A 163 50.02 6.51 12.92
CA ASP A 163 51.03 5.97 12.00
C ASP A 163 51.37 4.50 12.29
N GLY A 164 51.19 4.06 13.54
CA GLY A 164 51.33 2.67 13.94
C GLY A 164 50.20 1.75 13.46
N VAL A 165 49.10 2.30 12.96
CA VAL A 165 47.90 1.53 12.55
C VAL A 165 47.91 1.34 11.03
N ASN A 166 48.38 0.18 10.57
CA ASN A 166 48.42 -0.13 9.13
C ASN A 166 47.04 -0.59 8.63
N SER A 167 46.21 0.36 8.17
CA SER A 167 44.86 0.13 7.65
C SER A 167 44.65 0.76 6.27
N ALA A 168 43.59 0.35 5.57
CA ALA A 168 43.22 0.92 4.28
C ALA A 168 42.73 2.36 4.43
N GLU A 169 41.95 2.61 5.47
CA GLU A 169 41.34 3.90 5.81
C GLU A 169 41.39 4.09 7.34
N GLN A 170 41.52 5.35 7.76
CA GLN A 170 41.47 5.77 9.16
C GLN A 170 40.52 6.95 9.32
N TYR A 171 39.56 6.85 10.23
CA TYR A 171 38.56 7.89 10.52
C TYR A 171 38.76 8.42 11.93
N ILE A 172 39.12 9.70 12.07
CA ILE A 172 39.51 10.30 13.35
C ILE A 172 38.56 11.45 13.67
N ILE A 173 37.82 11.33 14.77
CA ILE A 173 36.83 12.32 15.21
C ILE A 173 37.19 12.78 16.63
N ILE A 174 37.41 14.09 16.82
CA ILE A 174 37.84 14.64 18.12
C ILE A 174 36.88 15.76 18.55
N ASP A 175 36.13 15.51 19.64
CA ASP A 175 35.27 16.47 20.29
C ASP A 175 35.90 17.03 21.58
N SER A 176 36.70 18.09 21.42
CA SER A 176 37.33 18.80 22.55
C SER A 176 37.64 20.26 22.20
N CYS A 177 37.81 21.11 23.21
CA CYS A 177 38.33 22.47 23.00
C CYS A 177 39.70 22.45 22.32
N GLY A 178 39.92 23.34 21.35
CA GLY A 178 41.18 23.44 20.60
C GLY A 178 41.45 22.27 19.64
N SER A 179 40.49 21.35 19.44
CA SER A 179 40.69 20.10 18.69
C SER A 179 41.18 20.30 17.25
N GLY A 180 40.79 21.38 16.56
CA GLY A 180 41.29 21.69 15.22
C GLY A 180 42.80 21.92 15.14
N GLY A 181 43.46 22.13 16.28
CA GLY A 181 44.92 22.17 16.36
C GLY A 181 45.60 20.81 16.22
N MET A 182 44.86 19.71 16.39
CA MET A 182 45.38 18.33 16.28
C MET A 182 45.63 17.92 14.82
N ILE A 183 44.97 18.57 13.85
CA ILE A 183 44.98 18.16 12.44
C ILE A 183 46.36 18.36 11.80
N GLU A 184 47.00 19.51 12.04
CA GLU A 184 48.20 19.95 11.30
C GLU A 184 49.37 18.94 11.37
N GLU A 185 49.61 18.36 12.56
CA GLU A 185 50.67 17.37 12.77
C GLU A 185 50.27 15.98 12.26
N ALA A 186 48.98 15.62 12.36
CA ALA A 186 48.50 14.27 12.12
C ALA A 186 47.98 14.02 10.69
N GLN A 187 48.28 14.90 9.71
CA GLN A 187 47.85 14.68 8.33
C GLN A 187 48.60 13.51 7.68
N ALA A 188 47.88 12.55 7.11
CA ALA A 188 48.47 11.43 6.38
C ALA A 188 47.53 10.98 5.25
N PRO A 189 48.06 10.34 4.18
CA PRO A 189 47.24 9.64 3.21
C PRO A 189 46.34 8.61 3.89
N ASN A 190 45.16 8.37 3.33
CA ASN A 190 44.15 7.43 3.83
C ASN A 190 43.56 7.78 5.21
N ARG A 191 43.77 9.01 5.69
CA ARG A 191 43.30 9.47 7.00
C ARG A 191 42.31 10.61 6.85
N TYR A 192 41.12 10.43 7.40
CA TYR A 192 40.09 11.45 7.49
C TYR A 192 40.01 11.97 8.92
N PHE A 193 39.97 13.30 9.08
CA PHE A 193 39.85 14.00 10.35
C PHE A 193 38.60 14.87 10.37
N MET A 194 37.87 14.81 11.48
CA MET A 194 36.85 15.79 11.84
C MET A 194 37.07 16.25 13.28
N THR A 195 37.12 17.55 13.51
CA THR A 195 37.29 18.10 14.86
C THR A 195 36.16 19.05 15.19
N SER A 196 35.78 19.10 16.47
CA SER A 196 34.61 19.86 16.88
C SER A 196 34.82 21.37 16.85
N SER A 197 36.05 21.87 17.02
CA SER A 197 36.32 23.31 17.09
C SER A 197 37.57 23.70 16.30
N GLY A 198 37.78 25.00 16.09
CA GLY A 198 39.07 25.54 15.65
C GLY A 198 40.17 25.40 16.72
N LYS A 199 41.42 25.65 16.32
CA LYS A 199 42.64 25.51 17.16
C LYS A 199 42.63 26.30 18.48
N VAL A 200 41.91 27.42 18.53
CA VAL A 200 41.86 28.32 19.70
C VAL A 200 40.42 28.55 20.19
N GLU A 201 39.50 27.67 19.81
CA GLU A 201 38.06 27.78 20.09
C GLU A 201 37.62 26.77 21.17
N ASP A 202 36.52 27.09 21.84
CA ASP A 202 35.85 26.14 22.73
C ASP A 202 35.04 25.11 21.93
N SER A 203 34.89 23.92 22.50
CA SER A 203 33.82 22.98 22.15
C SER A 203 32.78 22.97 23.27
N TRP A 204 31.51 22.99 22.90
CA TRP A 204 30.41 23.13 23.86
C TRP A 204 29.57 21.87 23.98
N GLU A 205 29.05 21.63 25.19
CA GLU A 205 28.01 20.65 25.48
C GLU A 205 26.75 21.34 26.04
N THR A 206 25.59 20.69 25.92
CA THR A 206 24.35 21.28 26.43
C THR A 206 23.30 20.25 26.82
N SER A 207 22.65 20.48 27.96
CA SER A 207 21.53 19.67 28.44
C SER A 207 20.33 19.65 27.50
N SER A 208 20.19 20.67 26.64
CA SER A 208 19.12 20.69 25.62
C SER A 208 19.30 19.63 24.53
N LEU A 209 20.55 19.23 24.27
CA LEU A 209 20.89 18.18 23.30
C LEU A 209 21.26 16.86 23.98
N ARG A 210 21.65 16.91 25.26
CA ARG A 210 22.21 15.78 26.04
C ARG A 210 23.45 15.16 25.40
N HIS A 211 24.25 16.00 24.76
CA HIS A 211 25.42 15.67 23.95
C HIS A 211 26.33 16.90 23.83
N GLY A 212 27.58 16.68 23.40
CA GLY A 212 28.39 17.71 22.75
C GLY A 212 27.65 18.29 21.55
N VAL A 213 27.70 19.61 21.34
CA VAL A 213 26.99 20.29 20.24
C VAL A 213 27.42 19.71 18.89
N PHE A 214 28.73 19.51 18.71
CA PHE A 214 29.28 18.89 17.52
C PHE A 214 28.85 17.42 17.38
N THR A 215 29.10 16.59 18.39
CA THR A 215 28.79 15.16 18.35
C THR A 215 27.30 14.91 18.10
N TYR A 216 26.41 15.71 18.68
CA TYR A 216 24.98 15.64 18.41
C TYR A 216 24.64 15.76 16.91
N TYR A 217 25.22 16.75 16.23
CA TYR A 217 24.94 16.96 14.81
C TYR A 217 25.68 15.97 13.92
N PHE A 218 26.87 15.52 14.31
CA PHE A 218 27.56 14.43 13.64
C PHE A 218 26.76 13.13 13.69
N LEU A 219 26.23 12.73 14.85
CA LEU A 219 25.37 11.54 14.97
C LEU A 219 24.08 11.63 14.11
N ARG A 220 23.61 12.83 13.81
CA ARG A 220 22.43 13.06 12.95
C ARG A 220 22.77 13.13 11.47
N SER A 221 23.96 13.60 11.12
CA SER A 221 24.40 13.79 9.73
C SER A 221 24.26 12.49 8.93
N PHE A 222 24.58 11.35 9.55
CA PHE A 222 24.43 10.01 8.98
C PHE A 222 23.09 9.72 8.30
N SER A 223 21.99 10.29 8.82
CA SER A 223 20.63 10.08 8.30
C SER A 223 20.01 11.33 7.66
N THR A 224 20.62 12.50 7.84
CA THR A 224 20.01 13.79 7.48
C THR A 224 20.88 14.69 6.62
N ALA A 225 22.15 14.34 6.43
CA ALA A 225 23.00 15.00 5.45
C ALA A 225 22.39 14.83 4.06
N SER A 226 22.54 15.86 3.24
CA SER A 226 22.13 15.83 1.85
C SER A 226 23.22 15.17 1.03
N ASP A 227 22.84 14.19 0.21
CA ASP A 227 23.62 13.76 -0.94
C ASP A 227 23.66 14.94 -1.93
N SER A 228 24.73 15.70 -1.84
CA SER A 228 24.93 17.00 -2.48
C SER A 228 25.53 16.86 -3.87
N ASN A 229 26.28 15.78 -4.13
CA ASN A 229 26.85 15.48 -5.45
C ASN A 229 25.93 14.55 -6.29
N GLY A 230 24.90 13.94 -5.69
CA GLY A 230 23.88 13.12 -6.33
C GLY A 230 24.35 11.72 -6.72
N ASP A 231 25.39 11.20 -6.06
CA ASP A 231 26.01 9.91 -6.41
C ASP A 231 25.43 8.72 -5.63
N GLY A 232 24.40 8.95 -4.81
CA GLY A 232 23.66 7.96 -4.05
C GLY A 232 24.27 7.65 -2.67
N ILE A 233 25.37 8.31 -2.28
CA ILE A 233 26.00 8.11 -0.97
C ILE A 233 25.89 9.36 -0.09
N ARG A 234 26.13 9.17 1.21
CA ARG A 234 26.28 10.27 2.17
C ARG A 234 27.69 10.23 2.73
N SER A 235 28.63 10.83 2.02
CA SER A 235 30.05 10.77 2.37
C SER A 235 30.36 11.56 3.65
N MET A 236 31.53 11.34 4.24
CA MET A 236 31.94 12.04 5.45
C MET A 236 32.08 13.55 5.21
N GLU A 237 32.41 13.95 3.99
CA GLU A 237 32.48 15.34 3.52
C GLU A 237 31.10 16.02 3.59
N GLU A 238 30.06 15.32 3.15
CA GLU A 238 28.68 15.82 3.20
C GLU A 238 28.14 15.82 4.64
N GLN A 239 28.50 14.80 5.40
CA GLN A 239 28.21 14.74 6.82
C GLN A 239 28.91 15.88 7.59
N PHE A 240 30.13 16.24 7.22
CA PHE A 240 30.83 17.39 7.76
C PHE A 240 30.11 18.68 7.41
N ALA A 241 29.70 18.89 6.16
CA ALA A 241 28.97 20.09 5.74
C ALA A 241 27.68 20.30 6.56
N TYR A 242 26.92 19.22 6.81
CA TYR A 242 25.77 19.23 7.71
C TYR A 242 26.19 19.60 9.15
N THR A 243 27.18 18.89 9.68
CA THR A 243 27.62 19.00 11.07
C THR A 243 28.16 20.40 11.36
N TYR A 244 28.99 20.93 10.48
CA TYR A 244 29.58 22.27 10.53
C TYR A 244 28.49 23.33 10.65
N THR A 245 27.56 23.36 9.68
CA THR A 245 26.52 24.38 9.60
C THR A 245 25.65 24.40 10.86
N ARG A 246 25.26 23.22 11.35
CA ARG A 246 24.39 23.09 12.52
C ARG A 246 25.11 23.38 13.83
N THR A 247 26.37 22.98 13.94
CA THR A 247 27.23 23.28 15.10
C THR A 247 27.43 24.78 15.24
N VAL A 248 27.87 25.47 14.17
CA VAL A 248 28.06 26.91 14.15
C VAL A 248 26.77 27.65 14.52
N SER A 249 25.64 27.24 13.94
CA SER A 249 24.35 27.86 14.24
C SER A 249 23.94 27.70 15.70
N LYS A 250 24.07 26.47 16.25
CA LYS A 250 23.70 26.19 17.63
C LYS A 250 24.62 26.87 18.63
N SER A 251 25.93 26.81 18.44
CA SER A 251 26.87 27.51 19.31
C SER A 251 26.62 29.02 19.29
N THR A 252 26.39 29.61 18.10
CA THR A 252 26.09 31.06 17.95
C THR A 252 24.85 31.44 18.75
N SER A 253 23.82 30.61 18.74
CA SER A 253 22.61 30.84 19.55
C SER A 253 22.84 30.79 21.07
N MET A 254 23.93 30.14 21.50
CA MET A 254 24.37 30.05 22.90
C MET A 254 25.29 31.22 23.30
N GLY A 255 25.64 32.10 22.37
CA GLY A 255 26.46 33.29 22.63
C GLY A 255 27.96 33.12 22.41
N ASP A 256 28.39 32.01 21.81
CA ASP A 256 29.77 31.74 21.42
C ASP A 256 29.82 31.14 20.01
N VAL A 257 30.99 30.97 19.38
CA VAL A 257 31.08 30.35 18.06
C VAL A 257 32.15 29.27 18.04
N GLN A 258 31.73 28.08 17.60
CA GLN A 258 32.55 26.90 17.43
C GLN A 258 32.54 26.53 15.94
N HIS A 259 33.71 26.47 15.31
CA HIS A 259 33.88 26.10 13.91
C HIS A 259 34.56 24.74 13.78
N PRO A 260 33.81 23.66 13.53
CA PRO A 260 34.39 22.36 13.22
C PRO A 260 35.41 22.45 12.07
N GLN A 261 36.42 21.60 12.08
CA GLN A 261 37.44 21.52 11.02
C GLN A 261 37.46 20.13 10.42
N GLU A 262 37.88 20.03 9.16
CA GLU A 262 38.09 18.76 8.46
C GLU A 262 39.48 18.69 7.83
N TYR A 263 39.98 17.48 7.67
CA TYR A 263 41.05 17.14 6.74
C TYR A 263 40.73 15.81 6.11
N ASP A 264 40.84 15.74 4.79
CA ASP A 264 40.60 14.52 4.04
C ASP A 264 41.85 14.11 3.26
N GLY A 265 42.45 13.01 3.68
CA GLY A 265 43.55 12.34 3.01
C GLY A 265 43.13 11.07 2.26
N ILE A 266 41.84 10.71 2.25
CA ILE A 266 41.31 9.56 1.52
C ILE A 266 41.05 9.98 0.07
N SER A 267 41.34 9.08 -0.88
CA SER A 267 41.14 9.38 -2.30
C SER A 267 39.71 9.05 -2.71
N GLY A 268 38.99 10.03 -3.26
CA GLY A 268 37.62 9.85 -3.73
C GLY A 268 36.63 10.32 -2.66
N GLU A 269 35.60 9.52 -2.41
CA GLU A 269 34.59 9.81 -1.38
C GLU A 269 34.89 9.00 -0.12
N THR A 270 34.79 9.64 1.05
CA THR A 270 35.07 8.99 2.32
C THR A 270 33.80 8.36 2.89
N VAL A 271 33.69 7.03 2.82
CA VAL A 271 32.45 6.32 3.18
C VAL A 271 32.72 5.16 4.13
N ILE A 272 32.26 5.29 5.38
CA ILE A 272 32.34 4.22 6.38
C ILE A 272 31.23 3.17 6.21
N ASP A 273 30.07 3.58 5.68
CA ASP A 273 28.95 2.65 5.48
C ASP A 273 29.21 1.68 4.34
N THR A 274 28.70 0.47 4.48
CA THR A 274 28.70 -0.51 3.40
C THR A 274 27.59 -0.19 2.41
N THR A 275 27.94 0.38 1.26
CA THR A 275 26.99 0.85 0.25
C THR A 275 27.57 0.79 -1.16
N ILE A 276 26.69 0.88 -2.16
CA ILE A 276 27.08 1.12 -3.57
C ILE A 276 26.97 2.62 -3.84
N GLY A 277 28.01 3.21 -4.42
CA GLY A 277 28.00 4.61 -4.86
C GLY A 277 28.66 4.79 -6.21
N SER A 278 28.56 6.00 -6.77
CA SER A 278 29.09 6.33 -8.11
C SER A 278 28.59 5.36 -9.18
N LEU A 279 27.32 4.96 -9.06
CA LEU A 279 26.71 3.93 -9.89
C LEU A 279 26.37 4.47 -11.29
N THR A 280 26.75 3.71 -12.31
CA THR A 280 26.34 3.93 -13.69
C THR A 280 25.96 2.59 -14.29
N LEU A 281 24.72 2.48 -14.77
CA LEU A 281 24.17 1.32 -15.44
C LEU A 281 23.54 1.81 -16.74
N THR A 282 24.12 1.41 -17.88
CA THR A 282 23.71 1.92 -19.21
C THR A 282 23.37 0.75 -20.13
N PRO A 283 22.07 0.45 -20.32
CA PRO A 283 21.64 -0.49 -21.33
C PRO A 283 21.97 0.01 -22.74
N ASN A 284 22.51 -0.88 -23.57
CA ASN A 284 22.84 -0.64 -24.97
C ASN A 284 22.44 -1.88 -25.79
N GLY A 285 21.16 -1.95 -26.12
CA GLY A 285 20.58 -3.12 -26.78
C GLY A 285 20.64 -4.35 -25.88
N THR A 286 21.41 -5.36 -26.29
CA THR A 286 21.56 -6.64 -25.58
C THR A 286 22.61 -6.60 -24.47
N GLN A 287 23.28 -5.46 -24.28
CA GLN A 287 24.39 -5.29 -23.35
C GLN A 287 24.05 -4.26 -22.27
N LEU A 288 24.56 -4.47 -21.06
CA LEU A 288 24.53 -3.50 -19.98
C LEU A 288 25.98 -3.19 -19.59
N ASP A 289 26.40 -1.96 -19.87
CA ASP A 289 27.65 -1.42 -19.34
C ASP A 289 27.42 -0.99 -17.89
N TYR A 290 28.30 -1.40 -16.98
CA TYR A 290 28.21 -1.07 -15.57
C TYR A 290 29.52 -0.49 -15.03
N SER A 291 29.40 0.45 -14.09
CA SER A 291 30.48 0.86 -13.21
C SER A 291 29.95 1.36 -11.87
N PHE A 292 30.60 1.01 -10.77
CA PHE A 292 30.24 1.45 -9.42
C PHE A 292 31.39 1.26 -8.43
N PHE A 293 31.34 1.96 -7.30
CA PHE A 293 32.16 1.68 -6.13
C PHE A 293 31.34 0.91 -5.09
N LEU A 294 31.93 -0.14 -4.53
CA LEU A 294 31.43 -0.81 -3.33
C LEU A 294 32.27 -0.37 -2.13
N TYR A 295 31.67 0.43 -1.25
CA TYR A 295 32.28 0.99 -0.05
C TYR A 295 32.03 0.12 1.19
N GLY A 296 32.73 0.42 2.28
CA GLY A 296 32.55 -0.21 3.59
C GLY A 296 33.44 -1.41 3.84
N HIS A 297 32.99 -2.32 4.70
CA HIS A 297 33.77 -3.46 5.17
C HIS A 297 32.88 -4.66 5.54
N GLY A 298 33.49 -5.81 5.84
CA GLY A 298 32.82 -7.07 6.12
C GLY A 298 33.30 -8.18 5.19
N THR A 299 32.50 -9.24 5.09
CA THR A 299 32.75 -10.38 4.20
C THR A 299 31.70 -10.39 3.11
N ILE A 300 32.10 -10.17 1.86
CA ILE A 300 31.21 -10.25 0.71
C ILE A 300 31.03 -11.74 0.36
N THR A 301 29.80 -12.23 0.50
CA THR A 301 29.44 -13.62 0.13
C THR A 301 28.74 -13.70 -1.21
N THR A 302 28.08 -12.62 -1.62
CA THR A 302 27.42 -12.50 -2.91
C THR A 302 27.67 -11.10 -3.46
N LEU A 303 28.11 -11.02 -4.71
CA LEU A 303 28.08 -9.79 -5.50
C LEU A 303 27.75 -10.19 -6.93
N ARG A 304 26.47 -10.10 -7.28
CA ARG A 304 25.93 -10.61 -8.54
C ARG A 304 25.16 -9.51 -9.26
N LEU A 305 25.46 -9.34 -10.54
CA LEU A 305 24.67 -8.54 -11.47
C LEU A 305 23.89 -9.51 -12.37
N THR A 306 22.58 -9.32 -12.45
CA THR A 306 21.67 -10.09 -13.31
C THR A 306 20.94 -9.12 -14.22
N VAL A 307 20.76 -9.50 -15.47
CA VAL A 307 19.98 -8.73 -16.47
C VAL A 307 18.88 -9.61 -17.01
N CYS A 308 17.76 -9.00 -17.38
CA CYS A 308 16.66 -9.65 -18.07
C CYS A 308 16.28 -8.91 -19.35
N ALA A 309 15.68 -9.64 -20.28
CA ALA A 309 14.97 -9.13 -21.43
C ALA A 309 13.61 -9.80 -21.42
N VAL A 310 12.59 -8.96 -21.33
CA VAL A 310 11.19 -9.37 -21.34
C VAL A 310 10.63 -9.11 -22.74
N GLY A 311 10.49 -10.20 -23.51
CA GLY A 311 9.94 -10.18 -24.86
C GLY A 311 8.96 -11.33 -25.08
N GLU A 312 9.05 -12.03 -26.21
CA GLU A 312 8.20 -13.22 -26.43
C GLU A 312 8.53 -14.33 -25.43
N ASN A 313 9.81 -14.42 -25.07
CA ASN A 313 10.32 -15.26 -24.00
C ASN A 313 11.06 -14.38 -23.00
N ILE A 314 11.04 -14.73 -21.72
CA ILE A 314 11.83 -14.05 -20.72
C ILE A 314 13.21 -14.71 -20.67
N THR A 315 14.26 -13.93 -20.92
CA THR A 315 15.66 -14.38 -20.83
C THR A 315 16.35 -13.69 -19.67
N THR A 316 17.17 -14.42 -18.91
CA THR A 316 18.01 -13.84 -17.85
C THR A 316 19.46 -14.25 -18.02
N GLN A 317 20.38 -13.37 -17.61
CA GLN A 317 21.81 -13.67 -17.57
C GLN A 317 22.42 -13.06 -16.31
N SER A 318 23.18 -13.85 -15.55
CA SER A 318 23.91 -13.39 -14.37
C SER A 318 25.42 -13.43 -14.58
N ILE A 319 26.13 -12.51 -13.92
CA ILE A 319 27.57 -12.57 -13.72
C ILE A 319 27.91 -12.44 -12.24
N ASP A 320 28.85 -13.27 -11.78
CA ASP A 320 29.36 -13.23 -10.41
C ASP A 320 30.60 -12.34 -10.37
N LEU A 321 30.44 -11.12 -9.86
CA LEU A 321 31.49 -10.10 -9.90
C LEU A 321 32.60 -10.36 -8.88
N ILE A 322 32.36 -11.25 -7.90
CA ILE A 322 33.38 -11.69 -6.92
C ILE A 322 34.62 -12.23 -7.64
N LEU A 323 34.45 -12.86 -8.81
CA LEU A 323 35.55 -13.43 -9.60
C LEU A 323 36.49 -12.37 -10.18
N GLY A 324 36.01 -11.14 -10.34
CA GLY A 324 36.75 -9.98 -10.86
C GLY A 324 37.02 -8.90 -9.80
N ALA A 325 36.95 -9.25 -8.51
CA ALA A 325 37.11 -8.32 -7.41
C ALA A 325 38.37 -7.45 -7.53
N PRO A 326 38.28 -6.12 -7.29
CA PRO A 326 39.40 -5.19 -7.43
C PRO A 326 40.43 -5.31 -6.30
N SER A 327 40.08 -6.02 -5.21
CA SER A 327 40.91 -6.19 -4.02
C SER A 327 40.73 -7.58 -3.43
N SER A 328 41.60 -7.94 -2.48
CA SER A 328 41.55 -9.17 -1.66
C SER A 328 40.26 -9.28 -0.83
N THR A 329 39.58 -8.18 -0.56
CA THR A 329 38.34 -8.12 0.24
C THR A 329 37.11 -7.92 -0.62
N GLY A 330 37.27 -7.53 -1.89
CA GLY A 330 36.20 -7.24 -2.83
C GLY A 330 35.59 -5.85 -2.70
N PHE A 331 36.02 -5.02 -1.75
CA PHE A 331 35.62 -3.61 -1.72
C PHE A 331 36.47 -2.81 -2.72
N GLY A 332 35.86 -1.82 -3.37
CA GLY A 332 36.49 -0.97 -4.38
C GLY A 332 35.67 -0.78 -5.66
N PHE A 333 36.33 -0.33 -6.72
CA PHE A 333 35.71 0.01 -8.00
C PHE A 333 35.50 -1.22 -8.89
N TYR A 334 34.27 -1.40 -9.36
CA TYR A 334 33.87 -2.39 -10.35
C TYR A 334 33.49 -1.70 -11.65
N SER A 335 33.88 -2.27 -12.78
CA SER A 335 33.37 -1.88 -14.09
C SER A 335 33.45 -3.02 -15.09
N GLY A 336 32.56 -3.00 -16.08
CA GLY A 336 32.53 -4.02 -17.12
C GLY A 336 31.25 -3.94 -17.94
N MET A 337 30.95 -5.06 -18.60
CA MET A 337 29.75 -5.23 -19.41
C MET A 337 29.19 -6.64 -19.19
N VAL A 338 27.87 -6.76 -19.17
CA VAL A 338 27.15 -8.04 -19.23
C VAL A 338 26.27 -8.05 -20.48
N ASP A 339 26.34 -9.12 -21.26
CA ASP A 339 25.53 -9.34 -22.46
C ASP A 339 24.49 -10.42 -22.14
N ILE A 340 23.23 -10.18 -22.48
CA ILE A 340 22.14 -11.14 -22.25
C ILE A 340 22.19 -12.34 -23.20
N GLY A 341 23.02 -12.29 -24.26
CA GLY A 341 23.28 -13.40 -25.16
C GLY A 341 22.18 -13.70 -26.18
N GLY A 342 21.15 -12.85 -26.25
CA GLY A 342 20.01 -12.96 -27.16
C GLY A 342 19.96 -11.85 -28.22
N THR A 343 18.80 -11.68 -28.86
CA THR A 343 18.52 -10.58 -29.79
C THR A 343 17.62 -9.49 -29.19
N GLU A 344 17.01 -9.78 -28.04
CA GLU A 344 16.12 -8.86 -27.35
C GLU A 344 16.93 -7.87 -26.50
N ASN A 345 16.42 -6.65 -26.40
CA ASN A 345 17.06 -5.61 -25.60
C ASN A 345 16.82 -5.88 -24.13
N ILE A 346 17.79 -5.50 -23.30
CA ILE A 346 17.62 -5.55 -21.84
C ILE A 346 16.49 -4.61 -21.43
N THR A 347 15.53 -5.14 -20.68
CA THR A 347 14.39 -4.41 -20.11
C THR A 347 14.60 -4.12 -18.63
N GLY A 348 15.27 -5.04 -17.92
CA GLY A 348 15.53 -4.91 -16.50
C GLY A 348 16.89 -5.46 -16.05
N TYR A 349 17.31 -5.06 -14.85
CA TYR A 349 18.53 -5.52 -14.20
C TYR A 349 18.42 -5.50 -12.68
N LYS A 350 19.19 -6.38 -12.03
CA LYS A 350 19.31 -6.52 -10.58
C LYS A 350 20.76 -6.64 -10.15
N ILE A 351 21.23 -5.76 -9.28
CA ILE A 351 22.50 -5.92 -8.56
C ILE A 351 22.18 -6.34 -7.13
N ARG A 352 22.76 -7.46 -6.70
CA ARG A 352 22.62 -7.96 -5.33
C ARG A 352 23.99 -8.13 -4.69
N VAL A 353 24.20 -7.44 -3.57
CA VAL A 353 25.36 -7.57 -2.69
C VAL A 353 24.90 -8.12 -1.35
N VAL A 354 25.60 -9.13 -0.85
CA VAL A 354 25.35 -9.70 0.47
C VAL A 354 26.64 -9.63 1.26
N VAL A 355 26.62 -8.87 2.36
CA VAL A 355 27.77 -8.64 3.24
C VAL A 355 27.47 -9.18 4.64
N TYR A 356 28.41 -9.95 5.18
CA TYR A 356 28.34 -10.56 6.50
C TYR A 356 29.44 -10.05 7.44
N TRP A 357 29.12 -9.99 8.74
CA TRP A 357 30.08 -9.69 9.80
C TRP A 357 30.20 -10.85 10.80
N PRO A 358 31.42 -11.20 11.27
CA PRO A 358 31.66 -12.46 11.98
C PRO A 358 30.92 -12.65 13.32
N ASN A 359 30.73 -11.62 14.15
CA ASN A 359 30.16 -11.79 15.49
C ASN A 359 28.92 -10.94 15.81
N MET A 360 28.12 -10.55 14.80
CA MET A 360 26.78 -10.00 15.09
C MET A 360 25.88 -11.08 15.73
N ALA A 361 25.12 -10.71 16.77
CA ALA A 361 23.98 -11.52 17.22
C ALA A 361 23.00 -11.76 16.05
N PRO A 362 22.27 -12.89 16.01
CA PRO A 362 22.18 -13.76 14.84
C PRO A 362 21.61 -13.11 13.58
N GLY A 363 22.43 -13.07 12.53
CA GLY A 363 22.11 -13.83 11.32
C GLY A 363 21.63 -13.08 10.08
N SER A 364 21.38 -11.77 10.14
CA SER A 364 20.92 -11.03 8.96
C SER A 364 22.09 -10.36 8.26
N PRO A 365 22.51 -10.81 7.06
CA PRO A 365 23.47 -10.05 6.26
C PRO A 365 22.91 -8.67 5.90
N LYS A 366 23.79 -7.70 5.63
CA LYS A 366 23.37 -6.49 4.92
C LYS A 366 23.21 -6.88 3.45
N ILE A 367 21.98 -6.74 2.97
CA ILE A 367 21.63 -6.95 1.56
C ILE A 367 21.52 -5.56 0.94
N LEU A 368 22.36 -5.29 -0.05
CA LEU A 368 22.20 -4.15 -0.94
C LEU A 368 21.63 -4.70 -2.23
N GLU A 369 20.40 -4.29 -2.55
CA GLU A 369 19.73 -4.71 -3.77
C GLU A 369 19.26 -3.47 -4.53
N LEU A 370 19.58 -3.44 -5.82
CA LEU A 370 19.15 -2.41 -6.74
C LEU A 370 18.49 -3.12 -7.91
N ILE A 371 17.23 -2.78 -8.14
CA ILE A 371 16.38 -3.37 -9.17
C ILE A 371 15.91 -2.26 -10.10
N PHE A 372 15.80 -2.58 -11.39
CA PHE A 372 15.27 -1.70 -12.42
C PHE A 372 14.62 -2.56 -13.51
N GLY A 373 13.63 -2.00 -14.18
CA GLY A 373 12.82 -2.68 -15.19
C GLY A 373 11.41 -2.90 -14.68
N ASP A 374 10.43 -2.56 -15.50
CA ASP A 374 8.99 -2.71 -15.28
C ASP A 374 8.41 -2.77 -16.70
N ALA A 375 8.32 -3.99 -17.22
CA ALA A 375 8.15 -4.25 -18.64
C ALA A 375 6.68 -4.14 -19.09
N ASP A 376 5.71 -4.43 -18.22
CA ASP A 376 4.28 -4.25 -18.47
C ASP A 376 3.72 -2.95 -17.89
N GLY A 377 4.45 -2.26 -17.02
CA GLY A 377 4.14 -0.90 -16.57
C GLY A 377 3.16 -0.84 -15.41
N ASP A 378 3.05 -1.91 -14.61
CA ASP A 378 2.16 -1.98 -13.45
C ASP A 378 2.78 -1.35 -12.18
N SER A 379 4.05 -0.90 -12.26
CA SER A 379 4.87 -0.38 -11.15
C SER A 379 5.47 -1.43 -10.21
N LEU A 380 5.41 -2.71 -10.54
CA LEU A 380 6.15 -3.79 -9.93
C LEU A 380 7.38 -4.12 -10.80
N GLU A 381 8.57 -4.20 -10.22
CA GLU A 381 9.76 -4.38 -11.05
C GLU A 381 9.92 -5.81 -11.59
N ASP A 382 10.43 -5.97 -12.83
CA ASP A 382 10.61 -7.26 -13.53
C ASP A 382 11.24 -8.35 -12.63
N PHE A 383 12.24 -7.98 -11.82
CA PHE A 383 12.93 -8.94 -10.95
C PHE A 383 12.22 -9.22 -9.63
N VAL A 384 11.34 -8.33 -9.18
CA VAL A 384 10.41 -8.62 -8.06
C VAL A 384 9.42 -9.68 -8.53
N GLU A 385 8.85 -9.50 -9.71
CA GLU A 385 7.92 -10.46 -10.30
C GLU A 385 8.57 -11.84 -10.51
N LEU A 386 9.71 -11.86 -11.20
CA LEU A 386 10.44 -13.11 -11.45
C LEU A 386 10.87 -13.86 -10.18
N ASP A 387 11.22 -13.13 -9.12
CA ASP A 387 11.60 -13.74 -7.84
C ASP A 387 10.39 -14.30 -7.07
N ASN A 388 9.18 -13.81 -7.35
CA ASN A 388 7.93 -14.22 -6.69
C ASN A 388 7.03 -15.12 -7.56
N GLY A 389 7.44 -15.41 -8.80
CA GLY A 389 6.70 -16.29 -9.70
C GLY A 389 5.61 -15.59 -10.52
N LEU A 390 5.60 -14.26 -10.53
CA LEU A 390 4.73 -13.42 -11.35
C LEU A 390 5.30 -13.28 -12.77
N ASN A 391 4.50 -12.70 -13.66
CA ASN A 391 4.81 -12.62 -15.07
C ASN A 391 5.01 -11.16 -15.53
N PRO A 392 6.26 -10.70 -15.76
CA PRO A 392 6.61 -9.31 -16.13
C PRO A 392 6.13 -8.83 -17.50
N ARG A 393 5.23 -9.59 -18.11
CA ARG A 393 4.63 -9.30 -19.42
C ARG A 393 3.17 -8.90 -19.30
N THR A 394 2.59 -9.01 -18.13
CA THR A 394 1.18 -8.79 -17.87
C THR A 394 1.07 -8.18 -16.49
N ASN A 395 0.42 -7.04 -16.43
CA ASN A 395 0.14 -6.35 -15.19
C ASN A 395 -0.81 -7.14 -14.27
N ASP A 396 -1.42 -8.22 -14.74
CA ASP A 396 -2.36 -9.10 -14.04
C ASP A 396 -1.97 -10.55 -14.39
N THR A 397 -1.28 -11.22 -13.47
CA THR A 397 -0.63 -12.52 -13.68
C THR A 397 -1.64 -13.66 -13.76
N ASP A 398 -2.70 -13.63 -12.94
CA ASP A 398 -3.70 -14.69 -12.87
C ASP A 398 -5.02 -14.35 -13.61
N SER A 399 -5.09 -13.14 -14.17
CA SER A 399 -6.15 -12.65 -15.06
C SER A 399 -7.51 -12.52 -14.38
N ASP A 400 -7.54 -12.07 -13.14
CA ASP A 400 -8.74 -11.93 -12.33
C ASP A 400 -9.35 -10.50 -12.35
N GLY A 401 -8.59 -9.53 -12.87
CA GLY A 401 -8.97 -8.12 -12.98
C GLY A 401 -8.27 -7.18 -11.98
N LEU A 402 -7.42 -7.68 -11.09
CA LEU A 402 -6.52 -6.89 -10.25
C LEU A 402 -5.12 -6.85 -10.85
N ASP A 403 -4.41 -5.73 -10.70
CA ASP A 403 -3.02 -5.67 -11.14
C ASP A 403 -2.09 -6.27 -10.06
N ASP A 404 -1.02 -6.97 -10.47
CA ASP A 404 -0.01 -7.62 -9.64
C ASP A 404 0.54 -6.68 -8.56
N TYR A 405 0.86 -5.43 -8.91
CA TYR A 405 1.27 -4.41 -7.93
C TYR A 405 0.24 -4.23 -6.79
N TYR A 406 -1.06 -4.18 -7.11
CA TYR A 406 -2.10 -3.99 -6.10
C TYR A 406 -2.21 -5.17 -5.17
N GLU A 407 -2.04 -6.38 -5.68
CA GLU A 407 -2.17 -7.61 -4.90
C GLU A 407 -0.90 -7.90 -4.09
N PHE A 408 0.27 -7.76 -4.71
CA PHE A 408 1.58 -7.99 -4.07
C PHE A 408 1.78 -7.13 -2.81
N TYR A 409 1.30 -5.88 -2.84
CA TYR A 409 1.29 -4.99 -1.67
C TYR A 409 -0.06 -4.92 -0.95
N GLY A 410 -1.08 -5.59 -1.48
CA GLY A 410 -2.46 -5.59 -1.01
C GLY A 410 -2.79 -6.80 -0.15
N ILE A 411 -3.95 -7.40 -0.43
CA ILE A 411 -4.58 -8.42 0.42
C ILE A 411 -4.66 -9.80 -0.22
N THR A 412 -4.78 -9.89 -1.54
CA THR A 412 -4.97 -11.12 -2.32
C THR A 412 -3.63 -11.73 -2.76
N ASP A 413 -3.65 -12.95 -3.29
CA ASP A 413 -2.47 -13.62 -3.84
C ASP A 413 -2.41 -13.41 -5.38
N PRO A 414 -1.42 -12.66 -5.93
CA PRO A 414 -1.33 -12.35 -7.37
C PRO A 414 -1.11 -13.55 -8.30
N THR A 415 -1.13 -14.77 -7.76
CA THR A 415 -1.03 -16.02 -8.53
C THR A 415 -2.29 -16.88 -8.47
N LEU A 416 -3.31 -16.42 -7.74
CA LEU A 416 -4.57 -17.10 -7.50
C LEU A 416 -5.73 -16.14 -7.75
N ASN A 417 -6.41 -16.35 -8.87
CA ASN A 417 -7.55 -15.55 -9.28
C ASN A 417 -8.80 -15.67 -8.36
N ASP A 418 -8.70 -16.41 -7.26
CA ASP A 418 -9.74 -16.73 -6.27
C ASP A 418 -8.98 -17.16 -5.00
N THR A 419 -8.67 -16.19 -4.14
CA THR A 419 -7.80 -16.36 -2.98
C THR A 419 -8.46 -17.18 -1.87
N ASP A 420 -9.78 -17.06 -1.68
CA ASP A 420 -10.50 -17.75 -0.62
C ASP A 420 -11.18 -19.07 -1.05
N GLY A 421 -11.29 -19.29 -2.35
CA GLY A 421 -11.80 -20.50 -2.98
C GLY A 421 -13.32 -20.57 -3.06
N ASP A 422 -14.04 -19.45 -3.06
CA ASP A 422 -15.49 -19.39 -3.08
C ASP A 422 -16.14 -19.32 -4.47
N VAL A 423 -15.31 -19.31 -5.54
CA VAL A 423 -15.65 -19.26 -6.97
C VAL A 423 -15.87 -17.85 -7.53
N MET A 424 -15.96 -16.82 -6.69
CA MET A 424 -15.86 -15.44 -7.15
C MET A 424 -14.38 -15.09 -7.40
N LEU A 425 -14.11 -14.17 -8.34
CA LEU A 425 -12.73 -13.73 -8.60
C LEU A 425 -12.41 -12.57 -7.67
N ASP A 426 -11.18 -12.49 -7.16
CA ASP A 426 -10.81 -11.43 -6.21
C ASP A 426 -11.03 -10.04 -6.81
N GLY A 427 -10.74 -9.86 -8.10
CA GLY A 427 -11.01 -8.63 -8.83
C GLY A 427 -12.50 -8.25 -8.91
N TYR A 428 -13.41 -9.22 -9.04
CA TYR A 428 -14.84 -8.95 -8.95
C TYR A 428 -15.21 -8.53 -7.52
N GLU A 429 -14.73 -9.26 -6.53
CA GLU A 429 -15.05 -9.02 -5.14
C GLU A 429 -14.58 -7.64 -4.68
N VAL A 430 -13.32 -7.29 -4.97
CA VAL A 430 -12.76 -5.97 -4.65
C VAL A 430 -13.51 -4.86 -5.37
N PHE A 431 -13.88 -5.05 -6.64
CA PHE A 431 -14.62 -4.03 -7.40
C PHE A 431 -16.03 -3.80 -6.86
N ASN A 432 -16.72 -4.86 -6.44
CA ASN A 432 -18.07 -4.77 -5.90
C ASN A 432 -18.08 -4.56 -4.37
N GLY A 433 -16.96 -4.66 -3.67
CA GLY A 433 -16.87 -4.42 -2.22
C GLY A 433 -17.22 -5.63 -1.35
N LEU A 434 -17.07 -6.83 -1.90
CA LEU A 434 -17.06 -8.11 -1.18
C LEU A 434 -15.70 -8.36 -0.51
N ASP A 435 -15.57 -9.42 0.29
CA ASP A 435 -14.33 -9.77 0.99
C ASP A 435 -13.61 -10.95 0.33
N PRO A 436 -12.56 -10.72 -0.50
CA PRO A 436 -11.85 -11.78 -1.25
C PRO A 436 -11.01 -12.73 -0.37
N LEU A 437 -11.10 -12.59 0.96
CA LEU A 437 -10.41 -13.44 1.92
C LEU A 437 -11.37 -14.32 2.73
N THR A 438 -12.68 -14.22 2.48
CA THR A 438 -13.72 -14.91 3.25
C THR A 438 -14.92 -15.29 2.38
N ASP A 439 -15.14 -16.60 2.18
CA ASP A 439 -16.33 -17.14 1.49
C ASP A 439 -17.63 -16.47 1.97
N ASP A 440 -18.06 -15.51 1.16
CA ASP A 440 -19.24 -14.69 1.35
C ASP A 440 -20.25 -14.89 0.20
N SER A 441 -19.95 -15.81 -0.72
CA SER A 441 -20.79 -16.25 -1.85
C SER A 441 -22.28 -16.44 -1.55
N LEU A 442 -22.65 -16.84 -0.33
CA LEU A 442 -24.04 -17.09 0.11
C LEU A 442 -24.68 -15.92 0.87
N LEU A 443 -23.96 -14.81 1.03
CA LEU A 443 -24.50 -13.57 1.57
C LEU A 443 -25.20 -12.77 0.47
N ASP A 444 -25.84 -11.69 0.89
CA ASP A 444 -26.62 -10.76 0.09
C ASP A 444 -26.21 -9.39 0.64
N LEU A 445 -25.24 -8.76 -0.04
CA LEU A 445 -24.51 -7.62 0.49
C LEU A 445 -25.36 -6.34 0.48
N ASP A 446 -26.15 -6.10 -0.56
CA ASP A 446 -27.01 -4.92 -0.68
C ASP A 446 -28.44 -5.14 -0.14
N GLY A 447 -28.88 -6.39 0.04
CA GLY A 447 -30.10 -6.77 0.75
C GLY A 447 -31.37 -6.78 -0.09
N GLU A 448 -31.27 -6.87 -1.42
CA GLU A 448 -32.44 -7.00 -2.32
C GLU A 448 -32.96 -8.44 -2.45
N GLY A 449 -32.20 -9.43 -1.98
CA GLY A 449 -32.61 -10.83 -1.95
C GLY A 449 -32.01 -11.70 -3.05
N LEU A 450 -31.18 -11.11 -3.94
CA LEU A 450 -30.24 -11.83 -4.78
C LEU A 450 -28.94 -12.04 -3.99
N ILE A 451 -28.31 -13.22 -4.07
CA ILE A 451 -27.09 -13.51 -3.32
C ILE A 451 -25.85 -13.24 -4.17
N ASN A 452 -24.73 -12.90 -3.54
CA ASN A 452 -23.48 -12.49 -4.18
C ASN A 452 -23.06 -13.43 -5.33
N ILE A 453 -23.10 -14.75 -5.13
CA ILE A 453 -22.70 -15.71 -6.15
C ILE A 453 -23.66 -15.73 -7.37
N LEU A 454 -24.94 -15.43 -7.18
CA LEU A 454 -25.87 -15.31 -8.30
C LEU A 454 -25.57 -14.05 -9.10
N GLU A 455 -25.32 -12.94 -8.43
CA GLU A 455 -24.96 -11.66 -9.02
C GLU A 455 -23.67 -11.77 -9.84
N TYR A 456 -22.64 -12.39 -9.27
CA TYR A 456 -21.41 -12.74 -9.97
C TYR A 456 -21.66 -13.56 -11.25
N ASN A 457 -22.50 -14.59 -11.17
CA ASN A 457 -22.78 -15.47 -12.30
C ASN A 457 -23.61 -14.81 -13.41
N ILE A 458 -24.47 -13.85 -13.07
CA ILE A 458 -25.28 -13.10 -14.06
C ILE A 458 -24.58 -11.81 -14.53
N GLY A 459 -23.53 -11.38 -13.83
CA GLY A 459 -22.74 -10.19 -14.12
C GLY A 459 -23.32 -8.90 -13.57
N SER A 460 -24.27 -8.97 -12.62
CA SER A 460 -24.79 -7.81 -11.90
C SER A 460 -23.87 -7.43 -10.73
N ASN A 461 -24.20 -6.34 -10.05
CA ASN A 461 -23.34 -5.74 -9.02
C ASN A 461 -23.82 -6.09 -7.61
N ALA A 462 -23.05 -6.95 -6.91
CA ALA A 462 -23.33 -7.41 -5.54
C ALA A 462 -23.54 -6.32 -4.46
N ASN A 463 -23.24 -5.06 -4.77
CA ASN A 463 -23.32 -3.95 -3.84
C ASN A 463 -24.20 -2.82 -4.39
N ASN A 464 -25.02 -3.12 -5.39
CA ASN A 464 -25.93 -2.18 -5.99
C ASN A 464 -27.22 -2.89 -6.40
N PRO A 465 -28.32 -2.66 -5.65
CA PRO A 465 -29.56 -3.41 -5.82
C PRO A 465 -30.40 -2.92 -7.01
N ASP A 466 -29.77 -2.33 -8.03
CA ASP A 466 -30.38 -1.71 -9.21
C ASP A 466 -29.24 -1.42 -10.20
N THR A 467 -28.78 -2.46 -10.91
CA THR A 467 -27.56 -2.44 -11.71
C THR A 467 -27.64 -1.45 -12.87
N ASP A 468 -28.80 -1.24 -13.47
CA ASP A 468 -28.97 -0.35 -14.61
C ASP A 468 -29.53 1.04 -14.27
N GLY A 469 -30.02 1.22 -13.03
CA GLY A 469 -30.47 2.48 -12.47
C GLY A 469 -31.88 2.89 -12.86
N ASP A 470 -32.74 1.94 -13.23
CA ASP A 470 -34.11 2.20 -13.69
C ASP A 470 -35.17 2.20 -12.58
N SER A 471 -34.73 2.01 -11.33
CA SER A 471 -35.54 1.95 -10.11
C SER A 471 -36.32 0.65 -9.88
N MET A 472 -36.07 -0.40 -10.66
CA MET A 472 -36.39 -1.78 -10.30
C MET A 472 -35.14 -2.45 -9.69
N ASP A 473 -35.33 -3.40 -8.79
CA ASP A 473 -34.20 -4.14 -8.20
C ASP A 473 -33.81 -5.36 -9.05
N ASP A 474 -32.53 -5.75 -8.99
CA ASP A 474 -31.97 -6.81 -9.83
C ASP A 474 -32.68 -8.15 -9.55
N TRP A 475 -33.11 -8.36 -8.30
CA TRP A 475 -33.92 -9.52 -7.90
C TRP A 475 -35.25 -9.58 -8.66
N PHE A 476 -36.01 -8.48 -8.72
CA PHE A 476 -37.29 -8.42 -9.43
C PHE A 476 -37.08 -8.71 -10.92
N GLU A 477 -36.07 -8.07 -11.51
CA GLU A 477 -35.75 -8.24 -12.91
C GLU A 477 -35.34 -9.68 -13.23
N PHE A 478 -34.46 -10.27 -12.41
CA PHE A 478 -34.00 -11.64 -12.56
C PHE A 478 -35.14 -12.66 -12.47
N ILE A 479 -36.06 -12.48 -11.52
CA ILE A 479 -37.18 -13.41 -11.32
C ILE A 479 -38.22 -13.32 -12.44
N TYR A 480 -38.49 -12.12 -12.95
CA TYR A 480 -39.51 -11.93 -13.99
C TYR A 480 -38.96 -11.95 -15.43
N GLY A 481 -37.63 -12.00 -15.58
CA GLY A 481 -36.97 -12.13 -16.88
C GLY A 481 -36.85 -10.81 -17.64
N LEU A 482 -36.73 -9.71 -16.90
CA LEU A 482 -36.38 -8.39 -17.41
C LEU A 482 -34.86 -8.28 -17.63
N ASN A 483 -34.38 -7.11 -18.04
CA ASN A 483 -32.99 -6.91 -18.43
C ASN A 483 -32.19 -6.03 -17.48
N LEU A 484 -31.46 -6.66 -16.56
CA LEU A 484 -30.60 -6.06 -15.53
C LEU A 484 -29.52 -5.05 -16.00
N PHE A 485 -29.38 -4.84 -17.31
CA PHE A 485 -28.37 -3.97 -17.91
C PHE A 485 -28.97 -2.93 -18.86
N PHE A 486 -30.28 -2.73 -18.83
CA PHE A 486 -30.98 -1.82 -19.73
C PHE A 486 -32.33 -1.39 -19.15
N ASP A 487 -32.41 -0.08 -18.82
CA ASP A 487 -33.65 0.59 -18.39
C ASP A 487 -34.86 0.18 -19.24
N ASP A 488 -35.62 -0.75 -18.67
CA ASP A 488 -36.83 -1.32 -19.26
C ASP A 488 -38.06 -1.12 -18.35
N ALA A 489 -37.92 -0.42 -17.23
CA ALA A 489 -39.03 0.02 -16.37
C ALA A 489 -40.20 0.66 -17.13
N GLY A 490 -39.93 1.36 -18.25
CA GLY A 490 -40.94 1.97 -19.12
C GLY A 490 -41.53 1.07 -20.20
N LEU A 491 -41.06 -0.18 -20.33
CA LEU A 491 -41.61 -1.19 -21.22
C LEU A 491 -42.75 -1.94 -20.53
N ASP A 492 -43.44 -2.76 -21.32
CA ASP A 492 -44.60 -3.58 -20.93
C ASP A 492 -44.32 -4.98 -21.47
N LEU A 493 -43.84 -5.87 -20.59
CA LEU A 493 -43.27 -7.16 -20.98
C LEU A 493 -44.34 -8.17 -21.44
N ASP A 494 -45.53 -8.16 -20.83
CA ASP A 494 -46.62 -9.09 -21.15
C ASP A 494 -47.74 -8.50 -22.02
N SER A 495 -47.66 -7.19 -22.31
CA SER A 495 -48.57 -6.43 -23.18
C SER A 495 -49.99 -6.29 -22.64
N ASP A 496 -50.15 -6.16 -21.33
CA ASP A 496 -51.45 -5.97 -20.68
C ASP A 496 -51.87 -4.49 -20.50
N GLY A 497 -50.95 -3.57 -20.77
CA GLY A 497 -51.15 -2.13 -20.66
C GLY A 497 -50.48 -1.48 -19.43
N LEU A 498 -49.87 -2.25 -18.53
CA LEU A 498 -49.10 -1.80 -17.39
C LEU A 498 -47.59 -1.86 -17.71
N THR A 499 -46.81 -0.89 -17.22
CA THR A 499 -45.36 -0.90 -17.43
C THR A 499 -44.65 -1.65 -16.31
N ASN A 500 -43.54 -2.33 -16.62
CA ASN A 500 -42.71 -3.09 -15.67
C ASN A 500 -42.44 -2.33 -14.35
N GLY A 501 -42.09 -1.04 -14.44
CA GLY A 501 -41.79 -0.22 -13.27
C GLY A 501 -43.00 0.12 -12.40
N ILE A 502 -44.20 0.18 -13.00
CA ILE A 502 -45.45 0.30 -12.23
C ILE A 502 -45.77 -1.05 -11.57
N GLU A 503 -45.56 -2.16 -12.27
CA GLU A 503 -45.76 -3.50 -11.70
C GLU A 503 -44.85 -3.73 -10.50
N TYR A 504 -43.57 -3.35 -10.59
CA TYR A 504 -42.64 -3.33 -9.47
C TYR A 504 -43.17 -2.50 -8.28
N GLN A 505 -43.64 -1.29 -8.54
CA GLN A 505 -44.14 -0.39 -7.50
C GLN A 505 -45.38 -0.94 -6.77
N TYR A 506 -46.25 -1.66 -7.47
CA TYR A 506 -47.50 -2.19 -6.93
C TYR A 506 -47.43 -3.67 -6.54
N GLY A 507 -46.32 -4.34 -6.84
CA GLY A 507 -46.03 -5.73 -6.48
C GLY A 507 -46.72 -6.78 -7.37
N SER A 508 -47.17 -6.39 -8.56
CA SER A 508 -47.68 -7.31 -9.58
C SER A 508 -46.55 -7.99 -10.35
N ILE A 509 -46.89 -8.91 -11.24
CA ILE A 509 -45.96 -9.84 -11.89
C ILE A 509 -45.70 -9.38 -13.33
N ALA A 510 -44.52 -8.80 -13.58
CA ALA A 510 -44.15 -8.20 -14.88
C ALA A 510 -44.32 -9.08 -16.14
N ASN A 511 -44.37 -10.40 -15.97
CA ASN A 511 -44.51 -11.35 -17.07
C ASN A 511 -45.85 -12.09 -17.08
N ASN A 512 -46.85 -11.59 -16.36
CA ASN A 512 -48.14 -12.20 -16.21
C ASN A 512 -49.27 -11.16 -16.15
N SER A 513 -50.02 -11.08 -17.25
CA SER A 513 -51.04 -10.07 -17.51
C SER A 513 -52.29 -10.13 -16.63
N ASP A 514 -52.29 -10.92 -15.55
CA ASP A 514 -53.40 -11.19 -14.61
C ASP A 514 -52.77 -11.84 -13.37
N SER A 515 -52.22 -11.00 -12.49
CA SER A 515 -51.38 -11.39 -11.35
C SER A 515 -52.13 -12.18 -10.29
N ASP A 516 -53.42 -11.91 -10.10
CA ASP A 516 -54.25 -12.60 -9.10
C ASP A 516 -55.16 -13.70 -9.69
N SER A 517 -55.12 -13.86 -11.01
CA SER A 517 -55.86 -14.87 -11.78
C SER A 517 -57.38 -14.75 -11.68
N ASP A 518 -57.92 -13.53 -11.66
CA ASP A 518 -59.35 -13.27 -11.58
C ASP A 518 -60.03 -12.96 -12.93
N SER A 519 -59.27 -13.05 -14.02
CA SER A 519 -59.67 -12.80 -15.41
C SER A 519 -59.80 -11.32 -15.79
N MET A 520 -59.31 -10.40 -14.97
CA MET A 520 -59.09 -8.99 -15.31
C MET A 520 -57.58 -8.74 -15.47
N PRO A 521 -57.14 -7.99 -16.49
CA PRO A 521 -55.72 -7.67 -16.62
C PRO A 521 -55.25 -6.59 -15.64
N ASP A 522 -54.01 -6.71 -15.15
CA ASP A 522 -53.43 -5.77 -14.17
C ASP A 522 -53.46 -4.34 -14.72
N GLY A 523 -53.16 -4.14 -16.00
CA GLY A 523 -53.27 -2.84 -16.67
C GLY A 523 -54.67 -2.23 -16.61
N TRP A 524 -55.73 -3.04 -16.76
CA TRP A 524 -57.10 -2.55 -16.64
C TRP A 524 -57.48 -2.27 -15.19
N GLU A 525 -57.09 -3.13 -14.27
CA GLU A 525 -57.33 -2.94 -12.84
C GLU A 525 -56.63 -1.67 -12.32
N TYR A 526 -55.40 -1.42 -12.74
CA TYR A 526 -54.64 -0.22 -12.40
C TYR A 526 -55.35 1.05 -12.86
N ASP A 527 -55.77 1.10 -14.13
CA ASP A 527 -56.49 2.24 -14.71
C ASP A 527 -57.85 2.50 -14.02
N ASN A 528 -58.45 1.45 -13.44
CA ASN A 528 -59.72 1.51 -12.73
C ASN A 528 -59.60 1.57 -11.20
N ASN A 529 -58.40 1.71 -10.63
CA ASN A 529 -58.12 1.74 -9.19
C ASN A 529 -58.57 0.48 -8.40
N LEU A 530 -58.52 -0.69 -9.04
CA LEU A 530 -58.70 -1.99 -8.40
C LEU A 530 -57.37 -2.54 -7.87
N ASN A 531 -57.38 -3.75 -7.30
CA ASN A 531 -56.22 -4.32 -6.62
C ASN A 531 -55.62 -5.50 -7.38
N LEU A 532 -54.53 -5.23 -8.11
CA LEU A 532 -53.75 -6.17 -8.94
C LEU A 532 -53.38 -7.51 -8.27
N MET A 533 -53.39 -7.57 -6.94
CA MET A 533 -52.91 -8.72 -6.16
C MET A 533 -54.02 -9.44 -5.38
N LEU A 534 -55.29 -9.09 -5.60
CA LEU A 534 -56.41 -9.63 -4.85
C LEU A 534 -57.64 -9.79 -5.72
N ASN A 535 -57.97 -11.07 -6.01
CA ASN A 535 -59.16 -11.43 -6.77
C ASN A 535 -60.40 -10.72 -6.23
N ASP A 536 -60.81 -9.69 -6.96
CA ASP A 536 -61.90 -8.79 -6.62
C ASP A 536 -62.92 -8.67 -7.75
N ALA A 537 -62.77 -9.47 -8.81
CA ALA A 537 -63.70 -9.70 -9.91
C ALA A 537 -65.20 -9.74 -9.55
N HIS A 538 -65.55 -10.18 -8.33
CA HIS A 538 -66.94 -10.31 -7.84
C HIS A 538 -67.38 -9.20 -6.88
N LEU A 539 -66.56 -8.17 -6.67
CA LEU A 539 -66.94 -6.96 -5.96
C LEU A 539 -67.71 -6.03 -6.90
N ASP A 540 -68.58 -5.24 -6.29
CA ASP A 540 -69.46 -4.25 -6.95
C ASP A 540 -69.29 -2.95 -6.14
N PRO A 541 -68.29 -2.11 -6.49
CA PRO A 541 -67.92 -0.95 -5.67
C PRO A 541 -68.96 0.18 -5.69
N ASP A 542 -69.66 0.39 -6.80
CA ASP A 542 -70.66 1.44 -6.95
C ASP A 542 -72.11 0.99 -6.66
N ASN A 543 -72.35 -0.32 -6.56
CA ASN A 543 -73.60 -0.97 -6.19
C ASN A 543 -74.69 -0.89 -7.27
N ASP A 544 -74.30 -0.95 -8.54
CA ASP A 544 -75.22 -0.93 -9.68
C ASP A 544 -75.71 -2.35 -10.11
N ASN A 545 -75.19 -3.39 -9.45
CA ASN A 545 -75.36 -4.83 -9.71
C ASN A 545 -74.53 -5.40 -10.88
N LEU A 546 -73.51 -4.70 -11.35
CA LEU A 546 -72.44 -5.21 -12.19
C LEU A 546 -71.19 -5.44 -11.32
N ASP A 547 -70.58 -6.62 -11.43
CA ASP A 547 -69.31 -6.88 -10.72
C ASP A 547 -68.11 -6.43 -11.58
N ASN A 548 -66.95 -6.22 -10.96
CA ASN A 548 -65.74 -5.74 -11.64
C ASN A 548 -65.41 -6.52 -12.94
N LEU A 549 -65.62 -7.83 -12.95
CA LEU A 549 -65.38 -8.65 -14.15
C LEU A 549 -66.42 -8.38 -15.25
N ALA A 550 -67.69 -8.19 -14.89
CA ALA A 550 -68.72 -7.84 -15.86
C ALA A 550 -68.58 -6.40 -16.38
N GLU A 551 -68.08 -5.49 -15.53
CA GLU A 551 -67.64 -4.14 -15.87
C GLU A 551 -66.52 -4.16 -16.91
N TYR A 552 -65.44 -4.92 -16.66
CA TYR A 552 -64.36 -5.15 -17.63
C TYR A 552 -64.87 -5.70 -18.96
N GLN A 553 -65.79 -6.65 -18.94
CA GLN A 553 -66.37 -7.25 -20.15
C GLN A 553 -67.29 -6.32 -20.93
N SER A 554 -67.79 -5.27 -20.29
CA SER A 554 -68.74 -4.31 -20.86
C SER A 554 -68.10 -2.95 -21.17
N ASP A 555 -66.80 -2.78 -20.91
CA ASP A 555 -66.05 -1.54 -21.08
C ASP A 555 -66.64 -0.36 -20.26
N THR A 556 -67.29 -0.66 -19.12
CA THR A 556 -67.89 0.31 -18.17
C THR A 556 -66.94 0.64 -17.01
N ASN A 557 -67.30 1.59 -16.13
CA ASN A 557 -66.45 2.07 -15.03
C ASN A 557 -66.89 1.53 -13.65
N PRO A 558 -66.08 0.71 -12.95
CA PRO A 558 -66.52 -0.05 -11.75
C PRO A 558 -66.73 0.83 -10.51
N HIS A 559 -66.60 2.14 -10.67
CA HIS A 559 -66.79 3.15 -9.64
C HIS A 559 -67.84 4.20 -10.05
N MET A 560 -68.58 3.98 -11.13
CA MET A 560 -69.57 4.89 -11.66
C MET A 560 -70.81 4.12 -12.10
N GLU A 561 -71.89 4.26 -11.32
CA GLU A 561 -73.16 3.56 -11.61
C GLU A 561 -73.70 3.80 -13.03
N ASP A 562 -73.38 4.94 -13.67
CA ASP A 562 -73.91 5.39 -14.96
C ASP A 562 -72.74 5.92 -15.80
N THR A 563 -72.15 5.06 -16.64
CA THR A 563 -70.90 5.37 -17.36
C THR A 563 -71.09 6.44 -18.45
N ASP A 564 -72.23 6.43 -19.15
CA ASP A 564 -72.50 7.36 -20.25
C ASP A 564 -73.26 8.65 -19.85
N GLY A 565 -73.78 8.68 -18.62
CA GLY A 565 -74.41 9.83 -17.99
C GLY A 565 -75.86 10.07 -18.43
N ASP A 566 -76.55 9.04 -18.94
CA ASP A 566 -77.92 9.15 -19.46
C ASP A 566 -79.03 8.97 -18.40
N THR A 567 -78.65 8.67 -17.15
CA THR A 567 -79.46 8.39 -15.95
C THR A 567 -79.92 6.96 -15.73
N TRP A 568 -79.55 6.02 -16.61
CA TRP A 568 -79.62 4.58 -16.33
C TRP A 568 -78.30 4.08 -15.79
N ASN A 569 -78.36 3.02 -14.98
CA ASN A 569 -77.15 2.42 -14.47
C ASN A 569 -76.71 1.25 -15.37
N ASP A 570 -75.42 1.01 -15.46
CA ASP A 570 -74.81 0.09 -16.44
C ASP A 570 -75.39 -1.33 -16.28
N GLY A 571 -75.58 -1.78 -15.04
CA GLY A 571 -76.26 -3.03 -14.70
C GLY A 571 -77.71 -3.14 -15.19
N ASP A 572 -78.54 -2.07 -15.08
CA ASP A 572 -79.90 -2.06 -15.60
C ASP A 572 -79.91 -2.10 -17.13
N GLU A 573 -78.99 -1.41 -17.79
CA GLU A 573 -78.87 -1.36 -19.25
C GLU A 573 -78.50 -2.70 -19.85
N ILE A 574 -77.46 -3.34 -19.32
CA ILE A 574 -77.05 -4.69 -19.72
C ILE A 574 -78.19 -5.69 -19.49
N SER A 575 -78.91 -5.58 -18.37
CA SER A 575 -80.06 -6.45 -18.08
C SER A 575 -81.24 -6.27 -19.05
N HIS A 576 -81.37 -5.10 -19.67
CA HIS A 576 -82.37 -4.75 -20.68
C HIS A 576 -81.86 -4.82 -22.13
N ASN A 577 -80.60 -5.23 -22.32
CA ASN A 577 -79.94 -5.40 -23.61
C ASN A 577 -79.83 -4.07 -24.38
N THR A 578 -79.51 -2.99 -23.67
CA THR A 578 -79.11 -1.68 -24.21
C THR A 578 -77.59 -1.46 -23.99
N ASP A 579 -77.02 -0.44 -24.63
CA ASP A 579 -75.56 -0.20 -24.66
C ASP A 579 -75.17 0.83 -23.59
N PRO A 580 -74.51 0.43 -22.48
CA PRO A 580 -74.18 1.31 -21.36
C PRO A 580 -73.12 2.39 -21.69
N LEU A 581 -72.67 2.45 -22.94
CA LEU A 581 -71.72 3.43 -23.46
C LEU A 581 -72.33 4.39 -24.48
N ASP A 582 -73.62 4.22 -24.82
CA ASP A 582 -74.35 5.07 -25.77
C ASP A 582 -75.56 5.74 -25.10
N PRO A 583 -75.47 7.05 -24.76
CA PRO A 583 -76.50 7.76 -23.99
C PRO A 583 -77.82 7.98 -24.75
N GLU A 584 -77.94 7.41 -25.95
CA GLU A 584 -79.15 7.39 -26.76
C GLU A 584 -79.78 5.97 -26.87
N ASP A 585 -79.15 4.92 -26.33
CA ASP A 585 -79.65 3.55 -26.29
C ASP A 585 -79.91 3.11 -24.84
N TYR A 586 -81.13 3.38 -24.34
CA TYR A 586 -81.50 3.14 -22.95
C TYR A 586 -82.81 2.37 -22.77
N PRO A 587 -83.06 1.76 -21.59
CA PRO A 587 -84.27 0.99 -21.33
C PRO A 587 -85.56 1.81 -21.48
N ILE A 588 -86.40 1.41 -22.44
CA ILE A 588 -87.72 2.03 -22.62
C ILE A 588 -88.67 1.52 -21.52
N ILE A 589 -88.80 2.28 -20.42
CA ILE A 589 -89.84 1.99 -19.42
C ILE A 589 -91.21 2.21 -20.05
N ASN A 590 -91.90 1.13 -20.37
CA ASN A 590 -93.33 1.16 -20.61
C ASN A 590 -94.07 1.42 -19.28
N ASN A 591 -93.96 2.64 -18.77
CA ASN A 591 -94.82 3.15 -17.72
C ASN A 591 -96.21 3.37 -18.31
N ALA A 592 -96.97 2.28 -18.38
CA ALA A 592 -98.40 2.34 -18.55
C ALA A 592 -99.00 3.21 -17.43
N ILE A 593 -99.50 4.38 -17.85
CA ILE A 593 -100.45 5.25 -17.15
C ILE A 593 -99.80 6.21 -16.14
N ILE A 594 -99.67 7.48 -16.53
CA ILE A 594 -100.45 8.59 -15.94
C ILE A 594 -100.64 9.72 -16.96
N SER A 595 -101.87 10.18 -17.02
CA SER A 595 -102.51 11.08 -17.97
C SER A 595 -102.12 12.56 -17.84
N TYR A 596 -102.09 13.24 -19.00
CA TYR A 596 -102.29 14.68 -19.22
C TYR A 596 -103.24 15.36 -18.22
N PRO A 597 -102.93 16.62 -17.81
CA PRO A 597 -103.83 17.71 -18.18
C PRO A 597 -103.11 19.06 -18.37
N LEU A 598 -102.46 19.29 -19.52
CA LEU A 598 -102.17 20.66 -20.00
C LEU A 598 -102.89 21.01 -21.31
N PHE A 599 -103.30 20.00 -22.09
CA PHE A 599 -103.98 20.24 -23.37
C PHE A 599 -105.46 20.65 -23.26
N ILE A 600 -106.16 20.22 -22.21
CA ILE A 600 -107.60 20.54 -22.02
C ILE A 600 -107.80 22.00 -21.59
N ILE A 601 -106.84 22.60 -20.87
CA ILE A 601 -106.92 23.99 -20.44
C ILE A 601 -106.76 24.94 -21.64
N TYR A 602 -105.91 24.60 -22.61
CA TYR A 602 -105.70 25.42 -23.82
C TYR A 602 -106.92 25.40 -24.76
N ALA A 603 -107.62 24.27 -24.86
CA ALA A 603 -108.82 24.15 -25.69
C ALA A 603 -110.03 24.94 -25.14
N ILE A 604 -110.18 25.04 -23.81
CA ILE A 604 -111.28 25.81 -23.19
C ILE A 604 -111.03 27.33 -23.30
N LEU A 605 -109.78 27.78 -23.25
CA LEU A 605 -109.42 29.19 -23.43
C LEU A 605 -109.61 29.68 -24.88
N LEU A 606 -109.36 28.85 -25.90
CA LEU A 606 -109.64 29.23 -27.29
C LEU A 606 -111.15 29.25 -27.61
N GLY A 607 -111.92 28.31 -27.07
CA GLY A 607 -113.36 28.24 -27.30
C GLY A 607 -114.14 29.45 -26.74
N SER A 608 -113.69 30.01 -25.63
CA SER A 608 -114.35 31.15 -24.97
C SER A 608 -114.12 32.49 -25.69
N ILE A 609 -113.00 32.66 -26.38
CA ILE A 609 -112.70 33.86 -27.20
C ILE A 609 -113.54 33.91 -28.49
N ILE A 610 -113.78 32.74 -29.11
CA ILE A 610 -114.61 32.63 -30.31
C ILE A 610 -116.09 32.89 -30.00
N PHE A 611 -116.60 32.43 -28.85
CA PHE A 611 -117.99 32.65 -28.44
C PHE A 611 -118.30 34.13 -28.10
N ALA A 612 -117.35 34.85 -27.50
CA ALA A 612 -117.49 36.29 -27.24
C ALA A 612 -117.53 37.14 -28.53
N THR A 613 -116.84 36.69 -29.59
CA THR A 613 -116.75 37.43 -30.86
C THR A 613 -118.03 37.28 -31.70
N ILE A 614 -118.67 36.10 -31.67
CA ILE A 614 -119.93 35.85 -32.38
C ILE A 614 -121.12 36.55 -31.70
N ARG A 615 -121.10 36.74 -30.37
CA ARG A 615 -122.18 37.44 -29.65
C ARG A 615 -122.19 38.96 -29.89
N LYS A 616 -121.04 39.59 -30.20
CA LYS A 616 -120.97 41.03 -30.53
C LYS A 616 -121.45 41.38 -31.94
N LEU A 617 -121.44 40.43 -32.89
CA LEU A 617 -121.89 40.68 -34.27
C LEU A 617 -123.41 40.48 -34.47
N LYS A 618 -124.10 39.78 -33.56
CA LYS A 618 -125.55 39.53 -33.68
C LYS A 618 -126.46 40.64 -33.11
N ASN A 619 -125.92 41.63 -32.41
CA ASN A 619 -126.67 42.75 -31.81
C ASN A 619 -126.54 44.09 -32.57
N ARG A 620 -126.13 44.08 -33.85
CA ARG A 620 -126.14 45.29 -34.72
C ARG A 620 -127.10 45.22 -35.91
N PHE A 621 -127.94 44.19 -35.96
CA PHE A 621 -129.12 44.15 -36.82
C PHE A 621 -130.36 43.86 -35.97
N ASN A 622 -130.70 44.84 -35.12
CA ASN A 622 -132.04 45.25 -34.72
C ASN A 622 -131.95 46.58 -33.96
#